data_AF-A0A2H5YYW6-F1
#
_entry.id   AF-A0A2H5YYW6-F1
#
_cell.length_a   1.000
_cell.length_b   1.000
_cell.length_c   1.000
_cell.angle_alpha   90.00
_cell.angle_beta   90.00
_cell.angle_gamma   90.00
#
_symmetry.space_group_name_H-M   'P 1'
#
loop_
_entity.id
_entity.type
_entity.pdbx_description
1 polymer ?
#
loop_
_entity_poly.entity_id
_entity_poly.type
_entity_poly.pdbx_seq_one_letter_code
_entity_poly.pdbx_strand_id
1 'polypeptide(L)'
;MVLEERVLKQWPVTIFRDPCSADEQPRWVAVACEPSELPPEAANSCLVLQYWRRQLRCPPLADGETPDVALANLLATLSGAGEG
;
A
#
# COMPACT_ATOMS: atom_id res chain seq x y z
N MET A 1 -4.78 -19.14 -9.23
CA MET A 1 -5.51 -18.20 -8.35
C MET A 1 -5.43 -18.56 -6.85
N VAL A 2 -4.56 -19.48 -6.39
CA VAL A 2 -4.43 -19.83 -4.95
C VAL A 2 -3.34 -19.03 -4.23
N LEU A 3 -2.43 -18.38 -4.98
CA LEU A 3 -1.32 -17.60 -4.41
C LEU A 3 -1.81 -16.27 -3.83
N GLU A 4 -2.66 -15.54 -4.55
CA GLU A 4 -3.23 -14.24 -4.14
C GLU A 4 -3.98 -14.36 -2.81
N GLU A 5 -4.79 -15.41 -2.63
CA GLU A 5 -5.62 -15.58 -1.43
C GLU A 5 -4.81 -15.97 -0.18
N ARG A 6 -3.62 -16.56 -0.33
CA ARG A 6 -2.72 -16.87 0.80
C ARG A 6 -1.90 -15.67 1.24
N VAL A 7 -1.45 -14.83 0.29
CA VAL A 7 -0.70 -13.60 0.59
C VAL A 7 -1.60 -12.58 1.27
N LEU A 8 -2.83 -12.40 0.78
CA LEU A 8 -3.86 -11.56 1.40
C LEU A 8 -4.27 -12.04 2.82
N LYS A 9 -4.14 -13.34 3.12
CA LYS A 9 -4.38 -13.89 4.47
C LYS A 9 -3.21 -13.68 5.44
N GLN A 10 -2.00 -13.44 4.95
CA GLN A 10 -0.82 -13.22 5.79
C GLN A 10 -0.52 -11.75 6.07
N TRP A 11 -0.93 -10.86 5.16
CA TRP A 11 -0.68 -9.43 5.31
C TRP A 11 -1.99 -8.66 5.25
N PRO A 12 -2.37 -7.94 6.31
CA PRO A 12 -3.48 -7.00 6.24
C PRO A 12 -3.16 -5.94 5.20
N VAL A 13 -3.96 -5.85 4.14
CA VAL A 13 -3.79 -4.86 3.09
C VAL A 13 -4.76 -3.71 3.30
N THR A 14 -4.22 -2.49 3.36
CA THR A 14 -5.01 -1.27 3.38
C THR A 14 -4.78 -0.49 2.09
N ILE A 15 -5.85 -0.04 1.45
CA ILE A 15 -5.81 0.72 0.20
C ILE A 15 -6.50 2.06 0.42
N PHE A 16 -5.84 3.14 0.04
CA PHE A 16 -6.40 4.49 0.16
C PHE A 16 -5.93 5.38 -1.00
N ARG A 17 -6.68 6.45 -1.26
CA ARG A 17 -6.31 7.45 -2.27
C ARG A 17 -5.11 8.25 -1.75
N ASP A 18 -4.12 8.46 -2.61
CA ASP A 18 -2.95 9.27 -2.28
C ASP A 18 -3.38 10.73 -2.09
N PRO A 19 -3.28 11.30 -0.87
CA PRO A 19 -3.62 12.70 -0.63
C PRO A 19 -2.63 13.66 -1.31
N CYS A 20 -1.49 13.17 -1.82
CA CYS A 20 -0.51 13.97 -2.57
C CYS A 20 -0.71 14.04 -4.04
N SER A 21 -1.53 13.15 -4.57
CA SER A 21 -1.83 13.15 -5.97
C SER A 21 -2.81 14.27 -6.23
N ALA A 22 -2.43 15.16 -7.14
CA ALA A 22 -3.33 16.18 -7.64
C ALA A 22 -4.60 15.52 -8.17
N ASP A 23 -5.74 16.20 -8.04
CA ASP A 23 -7.04 15.64 -8.42
C ASP A 23 -7.09 15.26 -9.92
N GLU A 24 -6.23 15.88 -10.74
CA GLU A 24 -6.04 15.61 -12.17
C GLU A 24 -5.36 14.28 -12.48
N GLN A 25 -4.62 13.69 -11.53
CA GLN A 25 -3.93 12.41 -11.66
C GLN A 25 -4.08 11.62 -10.35
N PRO A 26 -5.30 11.10 -10.05
CA PRO A 26 -5.53 10.38 -8.82
C PRO A 26 -4.68 9.11 -8.77
N ARG A 27 -3.86 8.97 -7.73
CA ARG A 27 -3.14 7.73 -7.44
C ARG A 27 -3.72 7.09 -6.19
N TRP A 28 -3.58 5.78 -6.15
CA TRP A 28 -3.95 4.91 -5.05
C TRP A 28 -2.69 4.32 -4.46
N VAL A 29 -2.72 4.12 -3.15
CA VAL A 29 -1.63 3.52 -2.40
C VAL A 29 -2.16 2.28 -1.70
N ALA A 30 -1.46 1.17 -1.87
CA ALA A 30 -1.71 -0.08 -1.18
C ALA A 30 -0.54 -0.39 -0.24
N VAL A 31 -0.87 -0.76 0.99
CA VAL A 31 0.12 -1.03 2.03
C VAL A 31 -0.23 -2.32 2.74
N ALA A 32 0.79 -3.13 3.04
CA ALA A 32 0.64 -4.41 3.72
C ALA A 32 0.77 -4.25 5.25
N CYS A 33 -0.04 -3.37 5.84
CA CYS A 33 -0.10 -3.12 7.28
C CYS A 33 -1.53 -3.10 7.81
N GLU A 34 -1.68 -3.36 9.12
CA GLU A 34 -2.98 -3.24 9.77
C GLU A 34 -3.48 -1.79 9.69
N PRO A 35 -4.77 -1.57 9.44
CA PRO A 35 -5.35 -0.22 9.42
C PRO A 35 -5.20 0.49 10.78
N SER A 36 -5.09 -0.27 11.87
CA SER A 36 -4.82 0.25 13.22
C SER A 36 -3.40 0.83 13.37
N GLU A 37 -2.45 0.39 12.53
CA GLU A 37 -1.08 0.91 12.51
C GLU A 37 -0.91 2.11 11.55
N LEU A 38 -1.92 2.35 10.70
CA LEU A 38 -1.98 3.54 9.86
C LEU A 38 -2.52 4.71 10.65
N PRO A 39 -1.72 5.78 10.88
CA PRO A 39 -2.29 6.99 11.42
C PRO A 39 -3.32 7.55 10.42
N PRO A 40 -4.48 8.04 10.87
CA PRO A 40 -5.52 8.59 9.99
C PRO A 40 -4.99 9.77 9.16
N GLU A 41 -3.96 10.46 9.65
CA GLU A 41 -3.27 11.51 8.92
C GLU A 41 -2.48 11.00 7.70
N ALA A 42 -2.06 9.73 7.65
CA ALA A 42 -1.38 9.17 6.47
C ALA A 42 -2.29 9.10 5.24
N ALA A 43 -3.59 8.91 5.45
CA ALA A 43 -4.60 8.88 4.39
C ALA A 43 -5.05 10.28 3.96
N ASN A 44 -4.72 11.33 4.73
CA ASN A 44 -5.22 12.70 4.52
C ASN A 44 -4.12 13.75 4.34
N SER A 45 -2.85 13.41 4.60
CA SER A 45 -1.73 14.34 4.55
C SER A 45 -0.50 13.74 3.89
N CYS A 46 0.07 14.51 2.98
CA CYS A 46 1.26 14.14 2.24
C CYS A 46 2.50 13.90 3.04
N LEU A 47 2.71 14.76 4.02
CA LEU A 47 3.90 14.76 4.84
C LEU A 47 3.98 13.46 5.64
N VAL A 48 2.83 13.03 6.15
CA VAL A 48 2.69 11.77 6.89
C VAL A 48 2.87 10.58 5.97
N LEU A 49 2.28 10.59 4.76
CA LEU A 49 2.48 9.52 3.80
C LEU A 49 3.95 9.37 3.38
N GLN A 50 4.65 10.47 3.10
CA GLN A 50 6.08 10.43 2.74
C GLN A 50 6.95 9.93 3.89
N TYR A 51 6.64 10.33 5.12
CA TYR A 51 7.32 9.81 6.30
C TYR A 51 7.08 8.31 6.47
N TRP A 52 5.85 7.86 6.22
CA TRP A 52 5.45 6.46 6.34
C TRP A 52 6.06 5.59 5.24
N ARG A 53 6.21 6.10 4.01
CA ARG A 53 7.00 5.45 2.93
C ARG A 53 8.45 5.16 3.32
N ARG A 54 8.99 5.87 4.32
CA ARG A 54 10.36 5.71 4.81
C ARG A 54 10.45 4.82 6.05
N GLN A 55 9.32 4.44 6.65
CA GLN A 55 9.26 3.57 7.82
C GLN A 55 9.46 2.12 7.41
N LEU A 56 10.42 1.43 8.04
CA LEU A 56 10.70 0.01 7.82
C LEU A 56 9.72 -0.93 8.55
N ARG A 57 8.91 -0.39 9.46
CA ARG A 57 7.94 -1.17 10.25
C ARG A 57 6.71 -1.59 9.47
N CYS A 58 6.38 -0.85 8.42
CA CYS A 58 5.33 -1.26 7.49
C CYS A 58 5.97 -1.73 6.17
N PRO A 59 5.67 -2.96 5.74
CA PRO A 59 6.28 -3.58 4.57
C PRO A 59 5.67 -2.96 3.29
N PRO A 60 5.97 -3.46 2.08
CA PRO A 60 6.07 -2.63 0.88
C PRO A 60 4.85 -1.73 0.65
N LEU A 61 5.13 -0.50 0.26
CA LEU A 61 4.12 0.44 -0.21
C LEU A 61 4.16 0.42 -1.72
N ALA A 62 3.02 0.16 -2.34
CA ALA A 62 2.86 0.22 -3.79
C ALA A 62 1.85 1.29 -4.16
N ASP A 63 2.06 1.89 -5.32
CA ASP A 63 1.15 2.88 -5.89
C ASP A 63 0.55 2.38 -7.22
N GLY A 64 -0.58 2.96 -7.61
CA GLY A 64 -1.27 2.63 -8.85
C GLY A 64 -2.28 3.69 -9.24
N GLU A 65 -2.68 3.71 -10.50
CA GLU A 65 -3.71 4.63 -11.01
C GLU A 65 -5.12 4.24 -10.51
N THR A 66 -5.30 2.97 -10.15
CA THR A 66 -6.54 2.41 -9.59
C THR A 66 -6.23 1.62 -8.32
N PRO A 67 -7.22 1.39 -7.44
CA PRO A 67 -7.02 0.57 -6.25
C PRO A 67 -6.57 -0.85 -6.60
N ASP A 68 -7.07 -1.41 -7.70
CA ASP A 68 -6.70 -2.73 -8.20
C ASP A 68 -5.24 -2.78 -8.66
N VAL A 69 -4.77 -1.76 -9.40
CA VAL A 69 -3.37 -1.66 -9.83
C VAL A 69 -2.43 -1.49 -8.63
N ALA A 70 -2.80 -0.66 -7.65
CA ALA A 70 -2.01 -0.48 -6.44
C ALA A 70 -1.89 -1.81 -5.66
N LEU A 71 -2.99 -2.57 -5.56
CA LEU A 71 -3.00 -3.89 -4.94
C LEU A 71 -2.14 -4.90 -5.72
N ALA A 72 -2.27 -4.96 -7.05
CA ALA A 72 -1.48 -5.86 -7.88
C ALA A 72 0.02 -5.59 -7.75
N ASN A 73 0.41 -4.31 -7.73
CA ASN A 73 1.80 -3.89 -7.53
C ASN A 73 2.31 -4.25 -6.12
N LEU A 74 1.45 -4.13 -5.10
CA LEU A 74 1.76 -4.54 -3.74
C LEU A 74 2.01 -6.05 -3.67
N LEU A 75 1.10 -6.84 -4.24
CA LEU A 75 1.20 -8.30 -4.27
C LEU A 75 2.43 -8.76 -5.06
N ALA A 76 2.76 -8.10 -6.17
CA ALA A 76 3.99 -8.37 -6.92
C ALA A 76 5.24 -8.10 -6.06
N THR A 77 5.24 -7.00 -5.30
CA THR A 77 6.35 -6.66 -4.41
C THR A 77 6.48 -7.65 -3.25
N LEU A 78 5.36 -8.06 -2.64
CA LEU A 78 5.32 -9.08 -1.59
C LEU A 78 5.76 -10.47 -2.11
N SER A 79 5.35 -10.82 -3.32
CA SER A 79 5.70 -12.11 -3.93
C SER A 79 7.19 -12.16 -4.30
N GLY A 80 7.76 -11.06 -4.82
CA GLY A 80 9.18 -10.97 -5.16
C GLY A 80 10.11 -10.89 -3.93
N ALA A 81 9.63 -10.38 -2.80
CA ALA A 81 10.39 -10.34 -1.54
C ALA A 81 10.54 -11.73 -0.88
N GLY A 82 9.77 -12.74 -1.32
CA GLY A 82 9.81 -14.10 -0.79
C GLY A 82 10.82 -15.05 -1.48
N GLU A 83 11.54 -14.60 -2.51
CA GLU A 83 12.48 -15.43 -3.28
C GLU A 83 13.98 -15.15 -2.97
N GLY A 84 14.29 -14.48 -1.85
CA GLY A 84 15.67 -14.12 -1.44
C GLY A 84 16.20 -14.90 -0.25
#